data_AF-A0A447S943-F1
#
_entry.id   AF-A0A447S943-F1
#
_cell.length_a   1.000
_cell.length_b   1.000
_cell.length_c   1.000
_cell.angle_alpha   90.00
_cell.angle_beta   90.00
_cell.angle_gamma   90.00
#
_symmetry.space_group_name_H-M   'P 1'
#
loop_
_entity.id
_entity.type
_entity.pdbx_description
1 polymer ?
#
loop_
_entity_poly.entity_id
_entity_poly.type
_entity_poly.pdbx_seq_one_letter_code
_entity_poly.pdbx_strand_id
1 'polypeptide(L)'
;MRQRWREQAGPGSGIWYDLAPHLLDQVVVLFGLPVSITVDLAQLRPGAQSTDYFHAVLAYPQRRVVLHGTLLAAAESARFIVHGSRASYIKYGLDPQEERLKNGERLPQEDWGYDMRDGTLTRAEGDERSQEKWLTLPGNYPAYYAAIRDALNGVGENPVSASEAIQIMT
;
A
#
# COMPACT_ATOMS: atom_id res chain seq x y z
N MET A 1 7.58 -5.87 25.67
CA MET A 1 7.55 -5.59 24.22
C MET A 1 8.44 -6.61 23.52
N ARG A 2 7.94 -7.31 22.51
CA ARG A 2 8.69 -8.33 21.78
C ARG A 2 9.59 -7.61 20.77
N GLN A 3 10.91 -7.62 20.98
CA GLN A 3 11.87 -7.02 20.04
C GLN A 3 11.74 -7.73 18.69
N ARG A 4 11.25 -7.02 17.66
CA ARG A 4 11.27 -7.55 16.29
C ARG A 4 12.65 -7.28 15.72
N TRP A 5 13.26 -8.27 15.08
CA TRP A 5 14.58 -8.11 14.43
C TRP A 5 14.60 -6.96 13.40
N ARG A 6 13.44 -6.65 12.80
CA ARG A 6 13.22 -5.49 11.90
C ARG A 6 13.40 -4.12 12.56
N GLU A 7 13.34 -4.05 13.89
CA GLU A 7 13.54 -2.84 14.69
C GLU A 7 15.00 -2.67 15.16
N GLN A 8 15.91 -3.56 14.76
CA GLN A 8 17.34 -3.44 15.06
C GLN A 8 18.06 -2.72 13.92
N ALA A 9 19.15 -2.02 14.24
CA ALA A 9 19.98 -1.35 13.25
C ALA A 9 20.63 -2.39 12.31
N GLY A 10 20.54 -2.18 11.00
CA GLY A 10 21.16 -3.04 9.99
C GLY A 10 20.73 -2.69 8.56
N PRO A 11 21.43 -3.21 7.54
CA PRO A 11 21.01 -3.05 6.14
C PRO A 11 19.58 -3.55 5.93
N GLY A 12 18.75 -2.75 5.27
CA GLY A 12 17.34 -3.10 4.99
C GLY A 12 16.41 -3.07 6.21
N SER A 13 16.82 -2.47 7.33
CA SER A 13 15.97 -2.36 8.52
C SER A 13 15.13 -1.08 8.57
N GLY A 14 14.09 -1.09 9.41
CA GLY A 14 13.16 0.03 9.55
C GLY A 14 12.01 0.00 8.55
N ILE A 15 10.98 0.78 8.86
CA ILE A 15 9.69 0.72 8.15
C ILE A 15 9.76 1.21 6.70
N TRP A 16 10.81 1.95 6.33
CA TRP A 16 11.04 2.32 4.93
C TRP A 16 11.22 1.05 4.09
N TYR A 17 12.14 0.18 4.46
CA TYR A 17 12.38 -1.06 3.72
C TYR A 17 11.29 -2.12 3.93
N ASP A 18 10.56 -2.07 5.06
CA ASP A 18 9.49 -3.03 5.34
C ASP A 18 8.16 -2.68 4.67
N LEU A 19 7.82 -1.39 4.58
CA LEU A 19 6.49 -0.94 4.12
C LEU A 19 6.54 -0.15 2.80
N ALA A 20 7.57 0.65 2.56
CA ALA A 20 7.62 1.48 1.37
C ALA A 20 7.64 0.67 0.06
N PRO A 21 8.27 -0.52 -0.05
CA PRO A 21 8.20 -1.31 -1.28
C PRO A 21 6.76 -1.63 -1.71
N HIS A 22 5.88 -1.97 -0.76
CA HIS A 22 4.46 -2.20 -1.06
C HIS A 22 3.77 -0.96 -1.61
N LEU A 23 4.10 0.23 -1.09
CA LEU A 23 3.51 1.49 -1.53
C LEU A 23 4.09 1.96 -2.87
N LEU A 24 5.41 1.84 -3.05
CA LEU A 24 6.10 2.21 -4.27
C LEU A 24 5.64 1.33 -5.44
N ASP A 25 5.56 0.02 -5.24
CA ASP A 25 5.04 -0.93 -6.23
C ASP A 25 3.63 -0.54 -6.70
N GLN A 26 2.71 -0.31 -5.77
CA GLN A 26 1.35 0.16 -6.09
C GLN A 26 1.34 1.44 -6.92
N VAL A 27 2.21 2.39 -6.59
CA VAL A 27 2.30 3.66 -7.31
C VAL A 27 2.87 3.48 -8.72
N VAL A 28 3.90 2.66 -8.88
CA VAL A 28 4.50 2.36 -10.17
C VAL A 28 3.54 1.60 -11.07
N VAL A 29 2.80 0.63 -10.53
CA VAL A 29 1.73 -0.10 -11.26
C VAL A 29 0.65 0.87 -11.76
N LEU A 30 0.25 1.85 -10.94
CA LEU A 30 -0.83 2.79 -11.30
C LEU A 30 -0.38 3.93 -12.22
N PHE A 31 0.84 4.43 -12.06
CA PHE A 31 1.27 5.69 -12.67
C PHE A 31 2.59 5.62 -13.45
N GLY A 32 3.25 4.46 -13.48
CA GLY A 32 4.59 4.30 -14.02
C GLY A 32 5.67 4.91 -13.10
N LEU A 33 6.88 5.06 -13.62
CA LEU A 33 7.98 5.68 -12.86
C LEU A 33 7.76 7.19 -12.71
N PRO A 34 8.05 7.77 -11.52
CA PRO A 34 8.05 9.20 -11.35
C PRO A 34 9.25 9.85 -12.05
N VAL A 35 9.17 11.18 -12.27
CA VAL A 35 10.30 11.98 -12.73
C VAL A 35 11.35 12.11 -11.62
N SER A 36 10.91 12.22 -10.37
CA SER A 36 11.78 12.25 -9.20
C SER A 36 11.05 11.80 -7.94
N ILE A 37 11.83 11.43 -6.93
CA ILE A 37 11.36 11.14 -5.59
C ILE A 37 12.19 11.94 -4.57
N THR A 38 11.51 12.56 -3.62
CA THR A 38 12.14 13.17 -2.44
C THR A 38 11.64 12.41 -1.21
N VAL A 39 12.56 11.92 -0.38
CA VAL A 39 12.22 11.12 0.81
C VAL A 39 12.79 11.78 2.05
N ASP A 40 11.93 11.96 3.06
CA ASP A 40 12.31 12.28 4.42
C ASP A 40 12.17 11.02 5.28
N LEU A 41 13.23 10.66 6.01
CA LEU A 41 13.30 9.49 6.88
C LEU A 41 13.70 9.94 8.28
N ALA A 42 13.04 9.42 9.30
CA ALA A 42 13.33 9.79 10.67
C ALA A 42 13.17 8.63 11.66
N GLN A 43 13.73 8.87 12.85
CA GLN A 43 13.53 8.09 14.07
C GLN A 43 12.84 9.00 15.08
N LEU A 44 11.53 8.86 15.22
CA LEU A 44 10.71 9.76 16.03
C LEU A 44 10.38 9.18 17.40
N ARG A 45 10.32 7.85 17.58
CA ARG A 45 10.11 7.25 18.91
C ARG A 45 11.37 7.40 19.76
N PRO A 46 11.26 7.77 21.04
CA PRO A 46 12.39 7.75 21.96
C PRO A 46 13.06 6.36 21.99
N GLY A 47 14.38 6.32 21.73
CA GLY A 47 15.15 5.08 21.71
C GLY A 47 15.00 4.21 20.47
N ALA A 48 14.34 4.69 19.40
CA ALA A 48 14.30 4.00 18.11
C ALA A 48 15.72 3.67 17.62
N GLN A 49 15.89 2.46 17.07
CA GLN A 49 17.17 1.95 16.56
C GLN A 49 17.17 1.79 15.02
N SER A 50 16.02 2.01 14.39
CA SER A 50 15.80 1.94 12.95
C SER A 50 14.75 2.97 12.53
N THR A 51 14.70 3.32 11.25
CA THR A 51 13.67 4.23 10.69
C THR A 51 12.27 3.78 11.11
N ASP A 52 11.52 4.68 11.75
CA ASP A 52 10.12 4.46 12.18
C ASP A 52 9.17 5.53 11.63
N TYR A 53 9.68 6.37 10.75
CA TYR A 53 8.97 7.40 10.00
C TYR A 53 9.51 7.51 8.59
N PHE A 54 8.61 7.66 7.62
CA PHE A 54 8.95 8.17 6.30
C PHE A 54 7.87 9.07 5.72
N HIS A 55 8.29 10.03 4.91
CA HIS A 55 7.43 10.83 4.05
C HIS A 55 8.10 11.02 2.69
N ALA A 56 7.58 10.35 1.66
CA ALA A 56 8.09 10.41 0.31
C ALA A 56 7.13 11.12 -0.63
N VAL A 57 7.65 12.04 -1.44
CA VAL A 57 6.91 12.74 -2.48
C VAL A 57 7.44 12.33 -3.84
N LEU A 58 6.61 11.66 -4.63
CA LEU A 58 6.90 11.26 -6.00
C LEU A 58 6.31 12.30 -6.96
N ALA A 59 7.18 12.87 -7.79
CA ALA A 59 6.83 13.92 -8.74
C ALA A 59 6.57 13.34 -10.13
N TYR A 60 5.42 13.71 -10.69
CA TYR A 60 5.05 13.47 -12.09
C TYR A 60 4.73 14.83 -12.75
N PRO A 61 4.69 14.94 -14.09
CA PRO A 61 4.44 16.23 -14.74
C PRO A 61 3.14 16.93 -14.29
N GLN A 62 2.06 16.17 -14.06
CA GLN A 62 0.73 16.71 -13.77
C GLN A 62 0.12 16.22 -12.45
N ARG A 63 0.87 15.49 -11.62
CA ARG A 63 0.37 14.94 -10.35
C ARG A 63 1.48 14.79 -9.32
N ARG A 64 1.08 14.59 -8.08
CA ARG A 64 1.95 14.24 -6.97
C ARG A 64 1.39 13.02 -6.30
N VAL A 65 2.28 12.13 -5.87
CA VAL A 65 1.92 10.99 -5.03
C VAL A 65 2.73 11.09 -3.76
N VAL A 66 2.04 11.02 -2.63
CA VAL A 66 2.66 11.10 -1.30
C VAL A 66 2.52 9.75 -0.64
N LEU A 67 3.65 9.18 -0.22
CA LEU A 67 3.71 7.95 0.56
C LEU A 67 4.16 8.31 1.97
N HIS A 68 3.45 7.79 2.96
CA HIS A 68 3.70 8.13 4.34
C HIS A 68 3.55 6.93 5.25
N GLY A 69 4.42 6.83 6.25
CA GLY A 69 4.35 5.82 7.29
C GLY A 69 4.95 6.35 8.58
N THR A 70 4.33 6.02 9.71
CA THR A 70 4.80 6.41 11.04
C THR A 70 4.34 5.41 12.10
N LEU A 71 5.19 5.13 13.08
CA LEU A 71 4.85 4.31 14.25
C LEU A 71 4.32 5.15 15.44
N LEU A 72 4.05 6.44 15.24
CA LEU A 72 3.53 7.36 16.27
C LEU A 72 2.09 7.84 16.03
N ALA A 73 1.37 7.25 15.07
CA ALA A 73 -0.04 7.57 14.84
C ALA A 73 -0.93 6.84 15.86
N ALA A 74 -1.47 7.58 16.83
CA ALA A 74 -2.46 7.05 17.78
C ALA A 74 -3.87 6.97 17.17
N ALA A 75 -4.23 7.97 16.36
CA ALA A 75 -5.48 7.97 15.61
C ALA A 75 -5.26 7.31 14.23
N GLU A 76 -6.28 6.58 13.77
CA GLU A 76 -6.29 6.06 12.41
C GLU A 76 -6.27 7.21 11.40
N SER A 77 -5.47 7.04 10.34
CA SER A 77 -5.47 7.91 9.17
C SER A 77 -6.03 7.18 7.95
N ALA A 78 -6.44 7.94 6.93
CA ALA A 78 -6.90 7.34 5.69
C ALA A 78 -5.76 6.56 5.02
N ARG A 79 -6.05 5.32 4.59
CA ARG A 79 -5.12 4.47 3.84
C ARG A 79 -4.88 5.01 2.43
N PHE A 80 -5.93 5.56 1.82
CA PHE A 80 -5.87 6.25 0.53
C PHE A 80 -6.66 7.55 0.58
N ILE A 81 -6.04 8.60 0.06
CA ILE A 81 -6.68 9.87 -0.27
C ILE A 81 -6.29 10.16 -1.72
N VAL A 82 -7.27 10.17 -2.61
CA VAL A 82 -7.05 10.41 -4.05
C VAL A 82 -7.92 11.58 -4.47
N HIS A 83 -7.29 12.60 -5.07
CA HIS A 83 -7.98 13.77 -5.57
C HIS A 83 -7.78 13.86 -7.09
N GLY A 84 -8.88 13.99 -7.82
CA GLY A 84 -8.92 14.32 -9.24
C GLY A 84 -9.64 15.62 -9.50
N SER A 85 -9.72 16.04 -10.76
CA SER A 85 -10.34 17.30 -11.15
C SER A 85 -11.85 17.38 -10.91
N ARG A 86 -12.53 16.24 -10.75
CA ARG A 86 -14.00 16.16 -10.58
C ARG A 86 -14.45 15.36 -9.36
N ALA A 87 -13.54 14.66 -8.69
CA ALA A 87 -13.90 13.77 -7.59
C ALA A 87 -12.74 13.52 -6.64
N SER A 88 -13.06 13.09 -5.44
CA SER A 88 -12.11 12.61 -4.43
C SER A 88 -12.55 11.26 -3.89
N TYR A 89 -11.61 10.36 -3.67
CA TYR A 89 -11.84 9.07 -3.04
C TYR A 89 -11.04 8.98 -1.75
N ILE A 90 -11.71 8.64 -0.65
CA ILE A 90 -11.07 8.40 0.64
C ILE A 90 -11.42 6.99 1.11
N LYS A 91 -10.40 6.21 1.45
CA LYS A 91 -10.57 4.89 2.07
C LYS A 91 -9.72 4.74 3.33
N TYR A 92 -10.34 4.15 4.34
CA TYR A 92 -9.73 3.77 5.61
C TYR A 92 -9.68 2.24 5.72
N GLY A 93 -8.96 1.74 6.74
CA GLY A 93 -8.73 0.31 6.95
C GLY A 93 -7.61 -0.27 6.07
N LEU A 94 -7.14 -1.44 6.48
CA LEU A 94 -6.19 -2.28 5.74
C LEU A 94 -6.91 -3.49 5.16
N ASP A 95 -6.28 -4.14 4.17
CA ASP A 95 -6.73 -5.43 3.66
C ASP A 95 -6.81 -6.45 4.82
N PRO A 96 -7.94 -7.20 4.95
CA PRO A 96 -8.17 -8.06 6.12
C PRO A 96 -7.44 -9.41 6.06
N GLN A 97 -6.91 -9.80 4.89
CA GLN A 97 -6.39 -11.16 4.66
C GLN A 97 -5.20 -11.48 5.58
N GLU A 98 -4.31 -10.53 5.84
CA GLU A 98 -3.13 -10.77 6.68
C GLU A 98 -3.53 -11.15 8.12
N GLU A 99 -4.46 -10.41 8.72
CA GLU A 99 -4.94 -10.68 10.07
C GLU A 99 -5.72 -12.00 10.14
N ARG A 100 -6.56 -12.30 9.14
CA ARG A 100 -7.26 -13.59 9.04
C ARG A 100 -6.30 -14.78 8.98
N LEU A 101 -5.22 -14.67 8.19
CA LEU A 101 -4.17 -15.69 8.13
C LEU A 101 -3.44 -15.86 9.48
N LYS A 102 -3.11 -14.75 10.16
CA LYS A 102 -2.49 -14.77 11.50
C LYS A 102 -3.39 -15.45 12.54
N ASN A 103 -4.70 -15.28 12.43
CA ASN A 103 -5.70 -15.92 13.28
C ASN A 103 -5.91 -17.42 12.95
N GLY A 104 -5.19 -17.95 11.95
CA GLY A 104 -5.18 -19.37 11.64
C GLY A 104 -6.20 -19.80 10.59
N GLU A 105 -6.93 -18.86 9.97
CA GLU A 105 -7.83 -19.19 8.87
C GLU A 105 -7.08 -19.78 7.67
N ARG A 106 -7.77 -20.62 6.91
CA ARG A 106 -7.22 -21.32 5.74
C ARG A 106 -8.22 -21.24 4.60
N LEU A 107 -7.70 -21.18 3.38
CA LEU A 107 -8.51 -21.16 2.17
C LEU A 107 -9.01 -22.57 1.78
N PRO A 108 -10.11 -22.67 1.01
CA PRO A 108 -10.96 -21.56 0.56
C PRO A 108 -11.90 -21.05 1.67
N GLN A 109 -12.31 -19.79 1.56
CA GLN A 109 -13.40 -19.19 2.35
C GLN A 109 -14.29 -18.43 1.36
N GLU A 110 -15.62 -18.55 1.51
CA GLU A 110 -16.57 -17.88 0.60
C GLU A 110 -16.45 -16.35 0.68
N ASP A 111 -16.19 -15.83 1.88
CA ASP A 111 -15.99 -14.42 2.17
C ASP A 111 -14.52 -13.99 2.14
N TRP A 112 -13.63 -14.77 1.50
CA TRP A 112 -12.20 -14.47 1.51
C TRP A 112 -11.90 -13.06 1.00
N GLY A 113 -11.14 -12.30 1.78
CA GLY A 113 -10.71 -10.95 1.42
C GLY A 113 -11.80 -9.88 1.45
N TYR A 114 -13.05 -10.20 1.83
CA TYR A 114 -14.10 -9.19 1.95
C TYR A 114 -13.74 -8.13 2.99
N ASP A 115 -13.71 -6.88 2.55
CA ASP A 115 -13.54 -5.71 3.41
C ASP A 115 -14.87 -4.98 3.54
N MET A 116 -15.46 -5.06 4.74
CA MET A 116 -16.75 -4.43 5.04
C MET A 116 -16.67 -2.90 5.17
N ARG A 117 -15.47 -2.31 5.07
CA ARG A 117 -15.25 -0.87 5.21
C ARG A 117 -15.04 -0.21 3.85
N ASP A 118 -16.15 0.09 3.21
CA ASP A 118 -16.16 0.78 1.93
C ASP A 118 -15.48 2.14 1.95
N GLY A 119 -14.85 2.45 0.81
CA GLY A 119 -14.38 3.78 0.53
C GLY A 119 -15.54 4.76 0.34
N THR A 120 -15.20 6.03 0.31
CA THR A 120 -16.16 7.11 0.10
C THR A 120 -15.73 7.89 -1.13
N LEU A 121 -16.60 7.98 -2.12
CA LEU A 121 -16.39 8.78 -3.32
C LEU A 121 -17.22 10.07 -3.20
N THR A 122 -16.54 11.20 -3.31
CA THR A 122 -17.17 12.52 -3.35
C THR A 122 -16.99 13.10 -4.75
N ARG A 123 -18.09 13.43 -5.43
CA ARG A 123 -18.08 14.04 -6.78
C ARG A 123 -18.42 15.53 -6.67
N ALA A 124 -17.84 16.33 -7.55
CA ALA A 124 -18.13 17.75 -7.66
C ALA A 124 -18.56 18.06 -9.10
N GLU A 125 -19.75 18.65 -9.25
CA GLU A 125 -20.31 19.12 -10.51
C GLU A 125 -20.71 20.59 -10.33
N GLY A 126 -19.83 21.51 -10.73
CA GLY A 126 -19.96 22.93 -10.39
C GLY A 126 -19.84 23.14 -8.87
N ASP A 127 -20.84 23.81 -8.28
CA ASP A 127 -20.91 24.05 -6.83
C ASP A 127 -21.55 22.88 -6.06
N GLU A 128 -22.17 21.92 -6.76
CA GLU A 128 -22.81 20.78 -6.13
C GLU A 128 -21.80 19.68 -5.78
N ARG A 129 -22.00 19.07 -4.61
CA ARG A 129 -21.22 17.92 -4.14
C ARG A 129 -22.15 16.78 -3.76
N SER A 130 -21.84 15.59 -4.26
CA SER A 130 -22.50 14.34 -3.87
C SER A 130 -21.49 13.36 -3.30
N GLN A 131 -21.96 12.51 -2.39
CA GLN A 131 -21.12 11.51 -1.73
C GLN A 131 -21.80 10.15 -1.75
N GLU A 132 -21.07 9.12 -2.12
CA GLU A 132 -21.53 7.74 -2.14
C GLU A 132 -20.50 6.80 -1.50
N LYS A 133 -20.99 5.68 -0.96
CA LYS A 133 -20.12 4.56 -0.58
C LYS A 133 -19.70 3.85 -1.85
N TRP A 134 -18.42 3.57 -1.96
CA TRP A 134 -17.83 2.89 -3.10
C TRP A 134 -17.39 1.51 -2.67
N LEU A 135 -18.09 0.50 -3.21
CA LEU A 135 -17.93 -0.90 -2.82
C LEU A 135 -16.47 -1.35 -3.01
N THR A 136 -15.89 -1.89 -1.95
CA THR A 136 -14.53 -2.42 -1.95
C THR A 136 -14.53 -3.82 -2.56
N LEU A 137 -13.70 -4.03 -3.58
CA LEU A 137 -13.48 -5.37 -4.11
C LEU A 137 -12.73 -6.22 -3.06
N PRO A 138 -13.11 -7.50 -2.87
CA PRO A 138 -12.39 -8.38 -1.97
C PRO A 138 -10.91 -8.51 -2.36
N GLY A 139 -10.04 -8.52 -1.35
CA GLY A 139 -8.62 -8.83 -1.53
C GLY A 139 -8.41 -10.25 -2.03
N ASN A 140 -7.36 -10.48 -2.81
CA ASN A 140 -7.13 -11.77 -3.46
C ASN A 140 -5.64 -12.14 -3.57
N TYR A 141 -4.97 -12.34 -2.42
CA TYR A 141 -3.61 -12.88 -2.40
C TYR A 141 -3.45 -14.22 -3.14
N PRO A 142 -4.43 -15.14 -3.16
CA PRO A 142 -4.34 -16.37 -3.95
C PRO A 142 -4.12 -16.14 -5.45
N ALA A 143 -4.58 -15.01 -6.01
CA ALA A 143 -4.37 -14.69 -7.42
C ALA A 143 -2.89 -14.68 -7.81
N TYR A 144 -2.01 -14.22 -6.92
CA TYR A 144 -0.56 -14.22 -7.17
C TYR A 144 -0.04 -15.64 -7.42
N TYR A 145 -0.36 -16.59 -6.55
CA TYR A 145 0.11 -17.97 -6.70
C TYR A 145 -0.56 -18.70 -7.87
N ALA A 146 -1.83 -18.39 -8.17
CA ALA A 146 -2.49 -18.90 -9.36
C ALA A 146 -1.80 -18.42 -10.65
N ALA A 147 -1.44 -17.13 -10.72
CA ALA A 147 -0.72 -16.58 -11.85
C ALA A 147 0.72 -17.13 -11.97
N ILE A 148 1.42 -17.34 -10.84
CA ILE A 148 2.73 -18.03 -10.85
C ILE A 148 2.59 -19.46 -11.39
N ARG A 149 1.60 -20.22 -10.91
CA ARG A 149 1.32 -21.58 -11.42
C ARG A 149 1.10 -21.53 -12.93
N ASP A 150 0.31 -20.59 -13.43
CA ASP A 150 -0.02 -20.50 -14.85
C ASP A 150 1.23 -20.14 -15.68
N ALA A 151 2.01 -19.15 -15.23
CA ALA A 151 3.26 -18.75 -15.87
C ALA A 151 4.27 -19.91 -15.94
N LEU A 152 4.41 -20.70 -14.86
CA LEU A 152 5.28 -21.89 -14.84
C LEU A 152 4.82 -22.99 -15.80
N ASN A 153 3.53 -23.03 -16.14
CA ASN A 153 2.96 -23.94 -17.14
C ASN A 153 2.94 -23.34 -18.55
N GLY A 154 3.57 -22.18 -18.76
CA GLY A 154 3.65 -21.51 -20.07
C GLY A 154 2.37 -20.75 -20.45
N VAL A 155 1.51 -20.43 -19.48
CA VAL A 155 0.27 -19.69 -19.69
C VAL A 155 0.35 -18.33 -19.01
N GLY A 156 0.32 -17.25 -19.80
CA GLY A 156 0.42 -15.89 -19.28
C GLY A 156 1.84 -15.48 -18.87
N GLU A 157 1.96 -14.27 -18.33
CA GLU A 157 3.23 -13.70 -17.89
C GLU A 157 3.43 -13.88 -16.38
N ASN A 158 4.67 -13.71 -15.92
CA ASN A 158 4.96 -13.67 -14.49
C ASN A 158 4.22 -12.47 -13.86
N PRO A 159 3.36 -12.68 -12.83
CA PRO A 159 2.56 -11.61 -12.25
C PRO A 159 3.37 -10.47 -11.62
N VAL A 160 4.60 -10.75 -11.18
CA VAL A 160 5.57 -9.74 -10.73
C VAL A 160 6.97 -10.20 -11.13
N SER A 161 7.56 -9.54 -12.13
CA SER A 161 8.89 -9.86 -12.63
C SER A 161 10.00 -9.39 -11.69
N ALA A 162 11.17 -10.02 -11.78
CA ALA A 162 12.35 -9.56 -11.05
C ALA A 162 12.79 -8.14 -11.47
N SER A 163 12.58 -7.78 -12.73
CA SER A 163 12.85 -6.42 -13.24
C SER A 163 11.97 -5.37 -12.57
N GLU A 164 10.67 -5.65 -12.38
CA GLU A 164 9.77 -4.74 -11.65
C GLU A 164 10.20 -4.63 -10.20
N ALA A 165 10.52 -5.74 -9.54
CA ALA A 165 11.03 -5.72 -8.16
C ALA A 165 12.34 -4.90 -8.03
N ILE A 166 13.26 -4.99 -8.99
CA ILE A 166 14.49 -4.20 -9.01
C ILE A 166 14.20 -2.71 -9.16
N GLN A 167 13.23 -2.33 -10.00
CA GLN A 167 12.85 -0.92 -10.17
C GLN A 167 12.36 -0.28 -8.86
N ILE A 168 11.78 -1.06 -7.95
CA ILE A 168 11.34 -0.57 -6.64
C ILE A 168 12.51 -0.39 -5.66
N MET A 169 13.64 -1.06 -5.91
CA MET A 169 14.81 -1.06 -5.02
C MET A 169 15.89 -0.04 -5.41
N THR A 170 15.73 0.65 -6.54
CA THR A 170 16.69 1.63 -7.11
C THR A 170 16.19 3.05 -7.02
#